data_AF-A0A318PXN6-F1
#
_entry.id   AF-A0A318PXN6-F1
#
_cell.length_a   1.000
_cell.length_b   1.000
_cell.length_c   1.000
_cell.angle_alpha   90.00
_cell.angle_beta   90.00
_cell.angle_gamma   90.00
#
_symmetry.space_group_name_H-M   'P 1'
#
loop_
_entity.id
_entity.type
_entity.pdbx_description
1 polymer ?
#
loop_
_entity_poly.entity_id
_entity_poly.type
_entity_poly.pdbx_seq_one_letter_code
_entity_poly.pdbx_strand_id
1 'polypeptide(L)'
;MAPRILLQPGQIWTPQDSRVPCRRIVDLSERVLAYSPFPDTDAPSYENVSQSFFRRWIRESRATLSGQTEARAAPATELAKKVATLRKACGMSQSELAAAMGLSRSAIAALETGRTSSANRHLPKLAQIFEVPPELFLGGMVEQTTTMDLSPDERDLIDLYRRLPTERKMEIQKYAERRARA
;
A
#
# COMPACT_ATOMS: atom_id res chain seq x y z
N MET A 1 -23.84 -7.21 30.77
CA MET A 1 -23.03 -6.32 29.92
C MET A 1 -22.50 -7.13 28.74
N ALA A 2 -22.87 -6.79 27.51
CA ALA A 2 -22.38 -7.53 26.34
C ALA A 2 -20.88 -7.21 26.13
N PRO A 3 -20.04 -8.19 25.81
CA PRO A 3 -18.61 -7.95 25.59
C PRO A 3 -18.44 -6.94 24.47
N ARG A 4 -17.69 -5.86 24.74
CA ARG A 4 -17.31 -4.88 23.71
C ARG A 4 -16.37 -5.58 22.74
N ILE A 5 -16.91 -6.01 21.61
CA ILE A 5 -16.12 -6.56 20.51
C ILE A 5 -15.14 -5.47 20.04
N LEU A 6 -13.85 -5.70 20.19
CA LEU A 6 -12.82 -4.75 19.75
C LEU A 6 -12.45 -5.09 18.30
N LEU A 7 -12.85 -4.22 17.38
CA LEU A 7 -12.61 -4.39 15.95
C LEU A 7 -11.21 -3.89 15.63
N GLN A 8 -10.43 -4.66 14.89
CA GLN A 8 -9.08 -4.31 14.46
C GLN A 8 -8.86 -4.70 12.99
N PRO A 9 -8.09 -3.93 12.22
CA PRO A 9 -7.62 -4.36 10.90
C PRO A 9 -6.92 -5.72 10.98
N GLY A 10 -7.11 -6.56 9.96
CA GLY A 10 -6.56 -7.92 9.86
C GLY A 10 -7.42 -9.02 10.51
N GLN A 11 -8.48 -8.68 11.25
CA GLN A 11 -9.38 -9.67 11.84
C GLN A 11 -10.25 -10.36 10.79
N ILE A 12 -10.35 -11.69 10.85
CA ILE A 12 -11.25 -12.50 10.02
C ILE A 12 -12.41 -13.00 10.87
N TRP A 13 -13.63 -12.65 10.49
CA TRP A 13 -14.86 -13.05 11.14
C TRP A 13 -15.59 -14.11 10.31
N THR A 14 -15.78 -15.29 10.89
CA THR A 14 -16.53 -16.39 10.25
C THR A 14 -17.91 -16.51 10.87
N PRO A 15 -18.98 -16.36 10.06
CA PRO A 15 -20.36 -16.55 10.52
C PRO A 15 -20.63 -18.02 10.89
N GLN A 16 -21.61 -18.25 11.77
CA GLN A 16 -22.03 -19.60 12.15
C GLN A 16 -22.69 -20.34 10.97
N ASP A 17 -23.39 -19.61 10.09
CA ASP A 17 -23.97 -20.15 8.86
C ASP A 17 -22.95 -20.07 7.72
N SER A 18 -22.54 -21.23 7.20
CA SER A 18 -21.60 -21.36 6.09
C SER A 18 -22.10 -20.79 4.75
N ARG A 19 -23.39 -20.41 4.65
CA ARG A 19 -23.95 -19.71 3.48
C ARG A 19 -23.57 -18.23 3.44
N VAL A 20 -23.18 -17.65 4.57
CA VAL A 20 -22.74 -16.26 4.65
C VAL A 20 -21.22 -16.21 4.48
N PRO A 21 -20.68 -15.36 3.60
CA PRO A 21 -19.24 -15.28 3.39
C PRO A 21 -18.53 -14.74 4.63
N CYS A 22 -17.32 -15.24 4.89
CA CYS A 22 -16.45 -14.69 5.91
C CYS A 22 -16.08 -13.25 5.55
N ARG A 23 -15.84 -12.41 6.55
CA ARG A 23 -15.46 -11.01 6.35
C ARG A 23 -14.15 -10.71 7.03
N ARG A 24 -13.18 -10.19 6.28
CA ARG A 24 -11.91 -9.71 6.81
C ARG A 24 -11.96 -8.19 6.94
N ILE A 25 -11.62 -7.67 8.11
CA ILE A 25 -11.49 -6.23 8.32
C ILE A 25 -10.18 -5.78 7.67
N VAL A 26 -10.29 -4.88 6.71
CA VAL A 26 -9.17 -4.38 5.91
C VAL A 26 -8.67 -3.05 6.47
N ASP A 27 -9.58 -2.17 6.86
CA ASP A 27 -9.23 -0.88 7.47
C ASP A 27 -10.31 -0.45 8.47
N LEU A 28 -9.91 0.38 9.42
CA LEU A 28 -10.77 0.91 10.47
C LEU A 28 -10.45 2.39 10.72
N SER A 29 -11.41 3.26 10.41
CA SER A 29 -11.42 4.67 10.81
C SER A 29 -12.42 4.90 11.95
N GLU A 30 -12.46 6.10 12.53
CA GLU A 30 -13.30 6.43 13.70
C GLU A 30 -14.79 6.05 13.56
N ARG A 31 -15.35 6.02 12.34
CA ARG A 31 -16.76 5.64 12.09
C ARG A 31 -16.98 4.64 10.97
N VAL A 32 -16.01 4.51 10.06
CA VAL A 32 -16.12 3.67 8.85
C VAL A 32 -15.14 2.50 8.96
N LEU A 33 -15.65 1.31 8.65
CA LEU A 33 -14.91 0.06 8.59
C LEU A 33 -14.93 -0.43 7.14
N ALA A 34 -13.75 -0.73 6.61
CA ALA A 34 -13.60 -1.39 5.31
C ALA A 34 -13.41 -2.89 5.53
N TYR A 35 -14.16 -3.73 4.83
CA TYR A 35 -13.98 -5.18 4.85
C TYR A 35 -13.95 -5.78 3.45
N SER A 36 -13.33 -6.95 3.32
CA SER A 36 -13.39 -7.78 2.11
C SER A 36 -14.01 -9.15 2.44
N PRO A 37 -14.71 -9.79 1.48
CA PRO A 37 -15.07 -11.21 1.59
C PRO A 37 -13.79 -12.06 1.73
N PHE A 38 -13.88 -13.18 2.45
CA PHE A 38 -12.80 -14.17 2.59
C PHE A 38 -13.35 -15.58 2.31
N PRO A 39 -12.63 -16.43 1.54
CA PRO A 39 -11.33 -16.19 0.88
C PRO A 39 -11.39 -15.11 -0.21
N ASP A 40 -10.25 -14.45 -0.47
CA ASP A 40 -10.16 -13.39 -1.49
C ASP A 40 -10.56 -13.95 -2.86
N THR A 41 -11.66 -13.45 -3.42
CA THR A 41 -11.99 -13.67 -4.84
C THR A 41 -10.93 -12.96 -5.69
N ASP A 42 -10.66 -13.45 -6.91
CA ASP A 42 -9.59 -12.96 -7.82
C ASP A 42 -9.55 -11.43 -8.04
N ALA A 43 -10.63 -10.72 -7.70
CA ALA A 43 -10.65 -9.27 -7.57
C ALA A 43 -10.91 -8.85 -6.10
N PRO A 44 -9.97 -8.19 -5.42
CA PRO A 44 -10.19 -7.68 -4.07
C PRO A 44 -11.24 -6.57 -4.09
N SER A 45 -12.47 -6.90 -3.72
CA SER A 45 -13.55 -5.94 -3.49
C SER A 45 -13.57 -5.52 -2.02
N TYR A 46 -13.51 -4.21 -1.79
CA TYR A 46 -13.58 -3.61 -0.46
C TYR A 46 -14.93 -2.91 -0.31
N GLU A 47 -15.66 -3.26 0.74
CA GLU A 47 -16.91 -2.59 1.11
C GLU A 47 -16.69 -1.71 2.35
N ASN A 48 -17.11 -0.45 2.25
CA ASN A 48 -17.07 0.50 3.35
C ASN A 48 -18.44 0.53 4.04
N VAL A 49 -18.48 0.19 5.32
CA VAL A 49 -19.69 0.20 6.16
C VAL A 49 -19.44 0.93 7.46
N SER A 50 -20.51 1.33 8.16
CA SER A 50 -20.34 1.87 9.51
C SER A 50 -19.91 0.77 10.48
N GLN A 51 -19.13 1.13 11.50
CA GLN A 51 -18.76 0.16 12.54
C GLN A 51 -20.01 -0.45 13.21
N SER A 52 -21.06 0.33 13.43
CA SER A 52 -22.33 -0.14 13.98
C SER A 52 -23.01 -1.19 13.10
N PHE A 53 -22.96 -1.01 11.78
CA PHE A 53 -23.49 -1.96 10.82
C PHE A 53 -22.71 -3.28 10.87
N PHE A 54 -21.37 -3.22 10.89
CA PHE A 54 -20.53 -4.42 11.00
C PHE A 54 -20.75 -5.16 12.33
N ARG A 55 -20.84 -4.43 13.45
CA ARG A 55 -21.17 -5.00 14.77
C ARG A 55 -22.54 -5.68 14.78
N ARG A 56 -23.53 -5.11 14.09
CA ARG A 56 -24.85 -5.72 13.94
C ARG A 56 -24.74 -7.02 13.15
N TRP A 57 -24.01 -7.02 12.04
CA TRP A 57 -23.76 -8.24 11.24
C TRP A 57 -23.11 -9.35 12.09
N ILE A 58 -22.10 -9.05 12.91
CA ILE A 58 -21.48 -10.06 13.81
C ILE A 58 -22.53 -10.68 14.74
N ARG A 59 -23.41 -9.86 15.32
CA ARG A 59 -24.46 -10.34 16.23
C ARG A 59 -25.53 -11.19 15.52
N GLU A 60 -25.97 -10.75 14.34
CA GLU A 60 -27.01 -11.43 13.55
C GLU A 60 -26.50 -12.77 12.99
N SER A 61 -25.27 -12.79 12.49
CA SER A 61 -24.65 -13.99 11.92
C SER A 61 -23.94 -14.89 12.94
N ARG A 62 -23.95 -14.48 14.22
CA ARG A 62 -23.19 -15.11 15.32
C ARG A 62 -21.73 -15.38 14.94
N ALA A 63 -21.12 -14.44 14.22
CA ALA A 63 -19.77 -14.61 13.72
C ALA A 63 -18.75 -14.67 14.87
N THR A 64 -17.78 -15.56 14.71
CA THR A 64 -16.65 -15.72 15.64
C THR A 64 -15.36 -15.27 14.97
N LEU A 65 -14.41 -14.80 15.78
CA LEU A 65 -13.08 -14.42 15.31
C LEU A 65 -12.30 -15.70 15.03
N SER A 66 -12.04 -15.96 13.75
CA SER A 66 -11.43 -17.23 13.29
C SER A 66 -9.93 -17.11 13.07
N GLY A 67 -9.42 -15.89 12.97
CA GLY A 67 -8.00 -15.62 12.78
C GLY A 67 -7.69 -14.13 12.71
N GLN A 68 -6.40 -13.84 12.84
CA GLN A 68 -5.82 -12.52 12.57
C GLN A 68 -4.72 -12.74 11.54
N THR A 69 -4.87 -12.11 10.37
CA THR A 69 -3.72 -11.93 9.48
C THR A 69 -2.91 -10.76 10.02
N GLU A 70 -1.57 -10.82 9.93
CA GLU A 70 -0.70 -9.68 10.25
C GLU A 70 -1.29 -8.41 9.61
N ALA A 71 -1.35 -7.33 10.39
CA ALA A 71 -1.97 -6.06 10.01
C ALA A 71 -1.19 -5.41 8.85
N ARG A 72 -1.30 -5.98 7.66
CA ARG A 72 -0.82 -5.41 6.41
C ARG A 72 -1.81 -4.31 6.08
N ALA A 73 -1.39 -3.05 6.22
CA ALA A 73 -2.18 -1.90 5.81
C ALA A 73 -2.81 -2.20 4.44
N ALA A 74 -4.12 -1.95 4.32
CA ALA A 74 -4.88 -2.26 3.13
C ALA A 74 -4.09 -1.88 1.85
N PRO A 75 -4.03 -2.73 0.82
CA PRO A 75 -3.37 -2.40 -0.44
C PRO A 75 -3.81 -1.02 -0.99
N ALA A 76 -5.07 -0.65 -0.76
CA ALA A 76 -5.63 0.65 -1.13
C ALA A 76 -5.03 1.83 -0.34
N THR A 77 -4.78 1.67 0.96
CA THR A 77 -4.20 2.73 1.82
C THR A 77 -2.71 2.91 1.55
N GLU A 78 -1.99 1.82 1.25
CA GLU A 78 -0.59 1.89 0.82
C GLU A 78 -0.46 2.51 -0.58
N LEU A 79 -1.33 2.13 -1.50
CA LEU A 79 -1.43 2.75 -2.82
C LEU A 79 -1.69 4.26 -2.72
N ALA A 80 -2.65 4.65 -1.89
CA ALA A 80 -3.00 6.06 -1.66
C ALA A 80 -1.81 6.89 -1.16
N LYS A 81 -1.05 6.36 -0.20
CA LYS A 81 0.19 6.98 0.29
C LYS A 81 1.25 7.09 -0.80
N LYS A 82 1.43 6.05 -1.62
CA LYS A 82 2.41 6.05 -2.72
C LYS A 82 2.12 7.13 -3.76
N VAL A 83 0.86 7.28 -4.15
CA VAL A 83 0.44 8.34 -5.08
C VAL A 83 0.74 9.72 -4.51
N ALA A 84 0.42 9.95 -3.22
CA ALA A 84 0.72 11.22 -2.56
C ALA A 84 2.23 11.49 -2.49
N THR A 85 3.04 10.46 -2.23
CA THR A 85 4.51 10.57 -2.18
C THR A 85 5.10 10.91 -3.54
N LEU A 86 4.72 10.18 -4.59
CA LEU A 86 5.22 10.43 -5.95
C LEU A 86 4.84 11.82 -6.45
N ARG A 87 3.58 12.23 -6.22
CA ARG A 87 3.13 13.59 -6.57
C ARG A 87 4.02 14.66 -5.95
N LYS A 88 4.34 14.52 -4.66
CA LYS A 88 5.21 15.46 -3.94
C LYS A 88 6.64 15.41 -4.46
N ALA A 89 7.17 14.23 -4.78
CA ALA A 89 8.52 14.07 -5.34
C ALA A 89 8.64 14.75 -6.72
N CYS A 90 7.58 14.71 -7.53
CA CYS A 90 7.48 15.43 -8.80
C CYS A 90 7.16 16.93 -8.64
N GLY A 91 7.09 17.46 -7.41
CA GLY A 91 6.79 18.88 -7.16
C GLY A 91 5.36 19.31 -7.51
N MET A 92 4.43 18.37 -7.74
CA MET A 92 3.07 18.68 -8.16
C MET A 92 2.15 18.95 -6.97
N SER A 93 1.20 19.87 -7.13
CA SER A 93 0.03 20.04 -6.27
C SER A 93 -1.09 19.04 -6.61
N GLN A 94 -2.05 18.86 -5.70
CA GLN A 94 -3.21 18.01 -5.96
C GLN A 94 -4.04 18.49 -7.17
N SER A 95 -4.08 19.81 -7.41
CA SER A 95 -4.80 20.40 -8.54
C SER A 95 -4.09 20.13 -9.87
N GLU A 96 -2.76 20.15 -9.89
CA GLU A 96 -1.97 19.85 -11.09
C GLU A 96 -2.07 18.36 -11.46
N LEU A 97 -1.97 17.48 -10.46
CA LEU A 97 -2.22 16.05 -10.69
C LEU A 97 -3.66 15.80 -11.16
N ALA A 98 -4.63 16.52 -10.60
CA ALA A 98 -6.04 16.42 -11.02
C ALA A 98 -6.21 16.82 -12.49
N ALA A 99 -5.59 17.92 -12.92
CA ALA A 99 -5.60 18.36 -14.31
C ALA A 99 -4.96 17.33 -15.25
N ALA A 100 -3.78 16.79 -14.90
CA ALA A 100 -3.12 15.74 -15.68
C ALA A 100 -3.96 14.45 -15.77
N MET A 101 -4.65 14.11 -14.68
CA MET A 101 -5.53 12.95 -14.62
C MET A 101 -6.88 13.16 -15.31
N GLY A 102 -7.31 14.40 -15.55
CA GLY A 102 -8.67 14.72 -16.00
C GLY A 102 -9.72 14.46 -14.91
N LEU A 103 -9.34 14.63 -13.65
CA LEU A 103 -10.18 14.42 -12.47
C LEU A 103 -10.37 15.72 -11.69
N SER A 104 -11.29 15.73 -10.72
CA SER A 104 -11.40 16.85 -9.79
C SER A 104 -10.32 16.77 -8.71
N ARG A 105 -9.95 17.92 -8.13
CA ARG A 105 -9.05 17.97 -6.96
C ARG A 105 -9.56 17.12 -5.79
N SER A 106 -10.88 17.12 -5.56
CA SER A 106 -11.51 16.31 -4.51
C SER A 106 -11.40 14.81 -4.77
N ALA A 107 -11.45 14.39 -6.04
CA ALA A 107 -11.22 13.00 -6.42
C ALA A 107 -9.77 12.57 -6.17
N ILE A 108 -8.78 13.42 -6.46
CA ILE A 108 -7.37 13.16 -6.11
C ILE A 108 -7.20 13.10 -4.59
N ALA A 109 -7.80 13.99 -3.81
CA ALA A 109 -7.73 13.93 -2.35
C ALA A 109 -8.38 12.65 -1.78
N ALA A 110 -9.50 12.19 -2.36
CA ALA A 110 -10.14 10.94 -1.97
C ALA A 110 -9.27 9.72 -2.33
N LEU A 111 -8.58 9.77 -3.48
CA LEU A 111 -7.63 8.75 -3.92
C LEU A 111 -6.40 8.69 -2.99
N GLU A 112 -5.80 9.84 -2.66
CA GLU A 112 -4.64 9.95 -1.75
C GLU A 112 -4.96 9.59 -0.29
N THR A 113 -6.24 9.57 0.09
CA THR A 113 -6.68 9.17 1.44
C THR A 113 -7.18 7.73 1.51
N GLY A 114 -7.13 6.97 0.42
CA GLY A 114 -7.58 5.57 0.38
C GLY A 114 -9.11 5.42 0.48
N ARG A 115 -9.87 6.51 0.40
CA ARG A 115 -11.34 6.50 0.53
C ARG A 115 -12.06 5.94 -0.70
N THR A 116 -11.35 5.76 -1.81
CA THR A 116 -11.92 5.28 -3.08
C THR A 116 -11.20 4.03 -3.56
N SER A 117 -11.96 2.94 -3.81
CA SER A 117 -11.47 1.69 -4.40
C SER A 117 -11.11 1.79 -5.89
N SER A 118 -11.29 2.96 -6.51
CA SER A 118 -11.02 3.20 -7.93
C SER A 118 -9.55 3.48 -8.25
N ALA A 119 -8.66 3.53 -7.25
CA ALA A 119 -7.25 3.82 -7.47
C ALA A 119 -6.60 2.85 -8.48
N ASN A 120 -7.01 1.58 -8.47
CA ASN A 120 -6.56 0.56 -9.43
C ASN A 120 -6.92 0.88 -10.88
N ARG A 121 -8.06 1.56 -11.13
CA ARG A 121 -8.46 1.98 -12.49
C ARG A 121 -7.56 3.07 -13.05
N HIS A 122 -6.99 3.89 -12.16
CA HIS A 122 -6.19 5.05 -12.54
C HIS A 122 -4.69 4.74 -12.60
N LEU A 123 -4.28 3.55 -12.17
CA LEU A 123 -2.89 3.10 -12.10
C LEU A 123 -2.10 3.29 -13.40
N PRO A 124 -2.61 2.87 -14.59
CA PRO A 124 -1.84 2.98 -15.82
C PRO A 124 -1.53 4.45 -16.18
N LYS A 125 -2.46 5.35 -15.90
CA LYS A 125 -2.29 6.79 -16.16
C LYS A 125 -1.38 7.46 -15.13
N LEU A 126 -1.46 7.05 -13.86
CA LEU A 126 -0.54 7.50 -12.82
C LEU A 126 0.90 7.05 -13.08
N ALA A 127 1.09 5.81 -13.53
CA ALA A 127 2.38 5.28 -13.96
C ALA A 127 2.99 6.10 -15.11
N GLN A 128 2.19 6.50 -16.09
CA GLN A 128 2.64 7.38 -17.17
C GLN A 128 3.01 8.79 -16.67
N ILE A 129 2.18 9.41 -15.83
CA ILE A 129 2.43 10.77 -15.34
C ILE A 129 3.68 10.85 -14.47
N PHE A 130 3.92 9.83 -13.65
CA PHE A 130 5.06 9.79 -12.74
C PHE A 130 6.28 9.08 -13.35
N GLU A 131 6.17 8.56 -14.57
CA GLU A 131 7.21 7.80 -15.27
C GLU A 131 7.76 6.62 -14.43
N VAL A 132 6.88 5.91 -13.73
CA VAL A 132 7.25 4.74 -12.91
C VAL A 132 6.49 3.48 -13.35
N PRO A 133 7.06 2.28 -13.18
CA PRO A 133 6.35 1.03 -13.48
C PRO A 133 5.07 0.86 -12.65
N PRO A 134 3.95 0.37 -13.23
CA PRO A 134 2.70 0.12 -12.51
C PRO A 134 2.86 -0.77 -11.26
N GLU A 135 3.83 -1.68 -11.28
CA GLU A 135 4.15 -2.61 -10.20
C GLU A 135 4.57 -1.89 -8.91
N LEU A 136 5.17 -0.70 -9.03
CA LEU A 136 5.57 0.13 -7.90
C LEU A 136 4.36 0.55 -7.05
N PHE A 137 3.17 0.63 -7.63
CA PHE A 137 1.93 0.93 -6.93
C PHE A 137 1.28 -0.29 -6.28
N LEU A 138 1.47 -1.48 -6.86
CA LEU A 138 0.80 -2.74 -6.45
C LEU A 138 1.55 -3.49 -5.34
N GLY A 139 2.86 -3.29 -5.21
CA GLY A 139 3.64 -3.91 -4.14
C GLY A 139 3.35 -3.24 -2.79
N GLY A 140 2.65 -3.90 -1.86
CA GLY A 140 2.62 -3.42 -0.48
C GLY A 140 4.03 -3.47 0.09
N MET A 141 4.57 -2.32 0.53
CA MET A 141 5.96 -2.09 0.97
C MET A 141 6.78 -3.38 1.10
N VAL A 142 7.21 -3.93 -0.05
CA VAL A 142 8.56 -4.44 -0.07
C VAL A 142 9.31 -3.13 -0.09
N GLU A 143 10.01 -2.84 1.01
CA GLU A 143 11.13 -1.92 0.94
C GLU A 143 11.78 -2.22 -0.40
N GLN A 144 11.69 -1.29 -1.36
CA GLN A 144 12.62 -1.36 -2.45
C GLN A 144 13.96 -0.93 -1.84
N THR A 145 14.54 -1.77 -0.96
CA THR A 145 15.82 -2.35 -1.33
C THR A 145 15.60 -2.81 -2.75
N THR A 146 16.04 -2.00 -3.69
CA THR A 146 16.33 -2.46 -5.02
C THR A 146 17.05 -3.79 -4.86
N THR A 147 16.35 -4.91 -4.94
CA THR A 147 16.96 -6.17 -5.29
C THR A 147 17.21 -6.05 -6.80
N MET A 148 18.09 -5.12 -7.16
CA MET A 148 19.16 -5.49 -8.06
C MET A 148 19.76 -6.69 -7.36
N ASP A 149 19.47 -7.88 -7.87
CA ASP A 149 20.28 -9.03 -7.53
C ASP A 149 21.70 -8.62 -7.90
N LEU A 150 22.44 -8.14 -6.89
CA LEU A 150 23.78 -7.65 -7.09
C LEU A 150 24.54 -8.79 -7.75
N SER A 151 25.09 -8.55 -8.94
CA SER A 151 25.93 -9.56 -9.55
C SER A 151 27.09 -9.87 -8.59
N PRO A 152 27.68 -11.08 -8.64
CA PRO A 152 28.70 -11.47 -7.67
C PRO A 152 29.84 -10.44 -7.52
N ASP A 153 30.22 -9.80 -8.63
CA ASP A 153 31.17 -8.69 -8.68
C ASP A 153 30.69 -7.40 -8.01
N GLU A 154 29.40 -7.05 -8.12
CA GLU A 154 28.83 -5.89 -7.41
C GLU A 154 28.84 -6.09 -5.89
N ARG A 155 28.55 -7.32 -5.43
CA ARG A 155 28.65 -7.67 -4.00
C ARG A 155 30.07 -7.53 -3.50
N ASP A 156 31.03 -8.07 -4.24
CA ASP A 156 32.44 -8.00 -3.90
C ASP A 156 32.94 -6.55 -3.84
N LEU A 157 32.53 -5.72 -4.81
CA LEU A 157 32.86 -4.29 -4.83
C LEU A 157 32.31 -3.54 -3.61
N ILE A 158 31.06 -3.81 -3.22
CA ILE A 158 30.43 -3.19 -2.05
C ILE A 158 31.13 -3.62 -0.76
N ASP A 159 31.46 -4.90 -0.61
CA ASP A 159 32.13 -5.41 0.59
C ASP A 159 33.56 -4.87 0.71
N LEU A 160 34.29 -4.80 -0.40
CA LEU A 160 35.60 -4.14 -0.45
C LEU A 160 35.49 -2.66 -0.08
N TYR A 161 34.52 -1.95 -0.66
CA TYR A 161 34.31 -0.53 -0.37
C TYR A 161 33.98 -0.28 1.09
N ARG A 162 33.11 -1.09 1.71
CA ARG A 162 32.72 -0.95 3.13
C ARG A 162 33.91 -1.06 4.08
N ARG A 163 34.86 -1.94 3.79
CA ARG A 163 36.07 -2.20 4.59
C ARG A 163 37.14 -1.12 4.48
N LEU A 164 37.04 -0.21 3.52
CA LEU A 164 38.04 0.85 3.33
C LEU A 164 37.88 2.02 4.32
N PRO A 165 38.99 2.66 4.71
CA PRO A 165 38.95 3.92 5.46
C PRO A 165 38.42 5.07 4.60
N THR A 166 37.92 6.11 5.25
CA THR A 166 37.17 7.23 4.61
C THR A 166 37.97 7.92 3.50
N GLU A 167 39.28 8.04 3.67
CA GLU A 167 40.18 8.68 2.71
C GLU A 167 40.21 7.91 1.39
N ARG A 168 40.24 6.58 1.45
CA ARG A 168 40.26 5.70 0.27
C ARG A 168 38.90 5.63 -0.43
N LYS A 169 37.80 5.72 0.33
CA LYS A 169 36.45 5.82 -0.22
C LYS A 169 36.28 7.04 -1.11
N MET A 170 36.76 8.21 -0.65
CA MET A 170 36.71 9.46 -1.41
C MET A 170 37.57 9.41 -2.69
N GLU A 171 38.74 8.77 -2.64
CA GLU A 171 39.59 8.57 -3.84
C GLU A 171 38.88 7.71 -4.90
N ILE A 172 38.28 6.59 -4.48
CA ILE A 172 37.55 5.68 -5.38
C ILE A 172 36.33 6.39 -5.98
N GLN A 173 35.56 7.12 -5.16
CA GLN A 173 34.41 7.86 -5.64
C GLN A 173 34.79 8.91 -6.70
N LYS A 174 35.83 9.72 -6.44
CA LYS A 174 36.31 10.72 -7.42
C LYS A 174 36.83 10.09 -8.71
N TYR A 175 37.50 8.94 -8.61
CA TYR A 175 37.99 8.21 -9.76
C TYR A 175 36.84 7.65 -10.61
N ALA A 176 35.84 7.04 -9.97
CA ALA A 176 34.65 6.52 -10.64
C ALA A 176 33.86 7.65 -11.34
N GLU A 177 33.65 8.79 -10.66
CA GLU A 177 32.97 9.95 -11.23
C GLU A 177 33.71 10.54 -12.43
N ARG A 178 35.04 10.61 -12.37
CA ARG A 178 35.87 11.11 -13.49
C ARG A 178 35.77 10.20 -14.71
N ARG A 179 35.70 8.89 -14.49
CA ARG A 179 35.69 7.89 -15.56
C ARG A 179 34.29 7.65 -16.13
N ALA A 180 33.23 7.93 -15.36
CA ALA A 180 31.85 7.87 -15.81
C ALA A 180 31.39 9.13 -16.59
N ARG A 181 32.10 10.25 -16.43
CA ARG A 181 31.85 11.51 -17.16
C ARG A 181 32.70 11.68 -18.43
N ALA A 182 33.67 10.79 -18.66
CA ALA A 182 34.55 10.77 -19.83
C ALA A 182 33.98 9.82 -20.89
#